data_AF-A0A944XPQ2-F1
#
_entry.id   AF-A0A944XPQ2-F1
#
_cell.length_a   1.000
_cell.length_b   1.000
_cell.length_c   1.000
_cell.angle_alpha   90.00
_cell.angle_beta   90.00
_cell.angle_gamma   90.00
#
_symmetry.space_group_name_H-M   'P 1'
#
loop_
_entity.id
_entity.type
_entity.pdbx_description
1 polymer ?
#
loop_
_entity_poly.entity_id
_entity_poly.type
_entity_poly.pdbx_seq_one_letter_code
_entity_poly.pdbx_strand_id
1 'polypeptide(L)' 'MQLAKKTEEFNSNLIKKILIGLGLSLIILGVIRQWPIAGKSYMEFIEGEGYLTLMLGLITTVLGISTTLIVGQKDK' A
#
# COMPACT_ATOMS: atom_id res chain seq x y z
N MET A 1 26.28 16.98 11.86
CA MET A 1 24.87 16.98 12.32
C MET A 1 23.87 17.18 11.17
N GLN A 2 24.07 18.15 10.24
CA GLN A 2 23.14 18.35 9.10
C GLN A 2 23.09 17.20 8.07
N LEU A 3 24.20 16.47 7.87
CA LEU A 3 24.26 15.37 6.91
C LEU A 3 23.37 14.18 7.31
N ALA A 4 23.31 13.86 8.62
CA ALA A 4 22.51 12.75 9.14
C ALA A 4 21.00 13.02 8.98
N LYS A 5 20.55 14.24 9.30
CA LYS A 5 19.15 14.66 9.16
C LYS A 5 18.67 14.59 7.70
N LYS A 6 19.51 15.06 6.76
CA LYS A 6 19.21 15.02 5.32
C LYS A 6 19.08 13.58 4.80
N THR A 7 19.93 12.68 5.27
CA THR A 7 19.89 11.25 4.91
C THR A 7 18.64 10.57 5.47
N GLU A 8 18.23 10.92 6.69
CA GLU A 8 17.04 10.35 7.35
C GLU A 8 15.74 10.79 6.65
N GLU A 9 15.61 12.07 6.29
CA GLU A 9 14.48 12.61 5.53
C GLU A 9 14.40 12.03 4.11
N PHE A 10 15.54 11.91 3.41
CA PHE A 10 15.61 11.29 2.08
C PHE A 10 15.17 9.82 2.14
N ASN A 11 15.64 9.07 3.13
CA ASN A 11 15.30 7.67 3.28
C ASN A 11 13.81 7.48 3.63
N SER A 12 13.25 8.35 4.48
CA SER A 12 11.81 8.35 4.79
C SER A 12 10.95 8.59 3.56
N ASN A 13 11.30 9.58 2.71
CA ASN A 13 10.56 9.87 1.49
C ASN A 13 10.69 8.78 0.43
N LEU A 14 11.85 8.11 0.37
CA LEU A 14 12.08 6.98 -0.54
C LEU A 14 11.26 5.75 -0.11
N ILE A 15 11.26 5.41 1.19
CA ILE A 15 10.45 4.33 1.75
C ILE A 15 8.95 4.57 1.51
N LYS A 16 8.46 5.80 1.72
CA LYS A 16 7.06 6.17 1.45
C LYS A 16 6.67 5.91 0.00
N LYS A 17 7.49 6.38 -0.95
CA LYS A 17 7.24 6.17 -2.39
C LYS A 17 7.21 4.69 -2.76
N ILE A 18 8.13 3.91 -2.20
CA ILE A 18 8.16 2.45 -2.42
C ILE A 18 6.90 1.79 -1.84
N LEU A 19 6.48 2.14 -0.61
CA LEU A 19 5.29 1.55 0.01
C LEU A 19 4.02 1.84 -0.79
N ILE A 20 3.84 3.08 -1.23
CA ILE A 20 2.67 3.48 -2.04
C ILE A 20 2.72 2.77 -3.41
N GLY A 21 3.89 2.74 -4.06
CA GLY A 21 4.06 2.07 -5.35
C GLY A 21 3.80 0.57 -5.28
N LEU A 22 4.31 -0.11 -4.25
CA LEU A 22 4.07 -1.54 -4.02
C LEU A 22 2.61 -1.82 -3.65
N GLY A 23 1.98 -0.97 -2.84
CA GLY A 23 0.57 -1.10 -2.49
C GLY A 23 -0.32 -1.03 -3.74
N LEU A 24 -0.11 -0.03 -4.59
CA LEU A 24 -0.85 0.12 -5.86
C LEU A 24 -0.63 -1.05 -6.81
N SER A 25 0.61 -1.53 -6.97
CA SER A 25 0.90 -2.66 -7.86
C SER A 25 0.23 -3.95 -7.39
N LEU A 26 0.20 -4.20 -6.07
CA LEU A 26 -0.50 -5.33 -5.48
C LEU A 26 -2.03 -5.22 -5.64
N ILE A 27 -2.60 -4.03 -5.51
CA ILE A 27 -4.04 -3.82 -5.77
C ILE A 27 -4.37 -4.18 -7.22
N ILE A 28 -3.61 -3.65 -8.19
CA ILE A 28 -3.84 -3.93 -9.62
C ILE A 28 -3.73 -5.44 -9.88
N LEU A 29 -2.69 -6.08 -9.36
CA LEU A 29 -2.48 -7.53 -9.52
C LEU A 29 -3.60 -8.35 -8.86
N GLY A 30 -4.05 -7.93 -7.68
CA GLY A 30 -5.15 -8.54 -6.96
C GLY A 30 -6.46 -8.43 -7.72
N VAL A 31 -6.77 -7.27 -8.30
CA VAL A 31 -7.96 -7.07 -9.14
C VAL A 31 -7.93 -7.97 -10.37
N ILE A 32 -6.78 -8.04 -11.06
CA ILE A 32 -6.61 -8.90 -12.26
C ILE A 32 -6.84 -10.37 -11.90
N ARG A 33 -6.26 -10.85 -10.79
CA ARG A 33 -6.43 -12.24 -10.35
C ARG A 33 -7.83 -12.56 -9.84
N GLN A 34 -8.49 -11.57 -9.25
CA GLN A 34 -9.82 -11.75 -8.67
C GLN A 34 -10.94 -11.66 -9.73
N TRP A 35 -10.65 -11.07 -10.88
CA TRP A 35 -11.59 -10.91 -11.99
C TRP A 35 -12.11 -12.28 -12.49
N PRO A 36 -13.42 -12.45 -12.72
CA PRO A 36 -14.51 -11.48 -12.56
C PRO A 36 -14.96 -11.33 -11.10
N ILE A 37 -15.13 -10.07 -10.67
CA ILE A 37 -15.62 -9.72 -9.34
C ILE A 37 -17.15 -9.53 -9.36
N ALA A 38 -17.67 -8.98 -10.46
CA ALA A 38 -19.10 -8.77 -10.65
C ALA A 38 -19.82 -10.12 -10.87
N GLY A 39 -20.83 -10.38 -10.06
CA GLY A 39 -21.63 -11.62 -10.13
C GLY A 39 -21.21 -12.70 -9.13
N LYS A 40 -20.08 -12.55 -8.42
CA LYS A 40 -19.71 -13.43 -7.31
C LYS A 40 -20.47 -13.03 -6.04
N SER A 41 -20.94 -14.03 -5.31
CA SER A 41 -21.33 -13.85 -3.91
C SER A 41 -20.12 -13.45 -3.06
N TYR A 42 -20.37 -12.91 -1.86
CA TYR A 42 -19.31 -12.54 -0.93
C TYR A 42 -18.40 -13.73 -0.57
N MET A 43 -18.95 -14.94 -0.48
CA MET A 43 -18.17 -16.16 -0.16
C MET A 43 -17.23 -16.54 -1.31
N GLU A 44 -17.74 -16.56 -2.55
CA GLU A 44 -16.92 -16.81 -3.74
C GLU A 44 -15.85 -15.75 -3.98
N PHE A 45 -16.08 -14.54 -3.46
CA PHE A 45 -15.08 -13.48 -3.47
C PHE A 45 -13.93 -13.78 -2.50
N ILE A 46 -14.21 -14.18 -1.26
CA ILE A 46 -13.15 -14.47 -0.28
C ILE A 46 -12.32 -15.70 -0.68
N GLU A 47 -12.96 -16.71 -1.28
CA GLU A 47 -12.30 -17.93 -1.74
C GLU A 47 -11.46 -17.72 -3.02
N GLY A 48 -11.62 -16.59 -3.70
CA GLY A 48 -10.86 -16.28 -4.91
C GLY A 48 -9.36 -16.10 -4.62
N GLU A 49 -8.52 -16.64 -5.51
CA GLU A 49 -7.06 -16.58 -5.39
C GLU A 49 -6.49 -15.14 -5.34
N GLY A 50 -7.25 -14.17 -5.88
CA GLY A 50 -6.88 -12.75 -5.86
C GLY A 50 -7.20 -12.04 -4.55
N TYR A 51 -8.03 -12.61 -3.67
CA TYR A 51 -8.54 -11.95 -2.46
C TYR A 51 -7.42 -11.54 -1.50
N LEU A 52 -6.53 -12.47 -1.15
CA LEU A 52 -5.41 -12.19 -0.25
C LEU A 52 -4.45 -11.15 -0.84
N THR A 53 -4.17 -11.25 -2.14
CA THR A 53 -3.30 -10.29 -2.85
C THR A 53 -3.90 -8.89 -2.82
N LEU A 54 -5.22 -8.79 -3.08
CA LEU A 54 -5.96 -7.53 -3.06
C LEU A 54 -6.02 -6.94 -1.65
N MET A 55 -6.28 -7.75 -0.64
CA MET A 55 -6.29 -7.32 0.77
C MET A 55 -4.93 -6.83 1.23
N LEU A 56 -3.85 -7.54 0.88
CA LEU A 56 -2.48 -7.10 1.18
C LEU A 56 -2.13 -5.79 0.48
N GLY A 57 -2.54 -5.63 -0.78
CA GLY A 57 -2.36 -4.38 -1.52
C GLY A 57 -3.08 -3.19 -0.87
N LEU A 58 -4.33 -3.39 -0.43
CA LEU A 58 -5.10 -2.38 0.29
C LEU A 58 -4.45 -2.00 1.63
N ILE A 59 -4.08 -2.99 2.44
CA ILE A 59 -3.42 -2.77 3.74
C ILE A 59 -2.10 -2.02 3.56
N THR A 60 -1.26 -2.46 2.62
CA THR A 60 0.04 -1.83 2.34
C THR A 60 -0.13 -0.37 1.88
N THR A 61 -1.15 -0.10 1.06
CA THR A 61 -1.50 1.26 0.62
C THR A 61 -1.94 2.14 1.80
N VAL A 62 -2.84 1.65 2.65
CA VAL A 62 -3.31 2.38 3.83
C VAL A 62 -2.15 2.67 4.79
N LEU A 63 -1.25 1.71 5.01
CA LEU A 63 -0.04 1.93 5.82
C LEU A 63 0.91 2.96 5.19
N GLY A 64 1.11 2.93 3.87
CA GLY A 64 1.91 3.92 3.15
C GLY A 64 1.35 5.34 3.26
N ILE A 65 0.03 5.49 3.18
CA ILE A 65 -0.64 6.79 3.37
C ILE A 65 -0.57 7.22 4.85
N SER A 66 -0.82 6.30 5.79
CA SER A 66 -0.82 6.59 7.23
C SER A 66 0.54 7.06 7.73
N THR A 67 1.61 6.39 7.31
CA THR A 67 3.00 6.81 7.61
C THR A 67 3.32 8.17 7.00
N THR A 68 2.78 8.48 5.82
CA THR A 68 2.91 9.81 5.21
C THR A 68 2.22 10.88 6.05
N LEU A 69 1.00 10.62 6.53
CA LEU A 69 0.25 11.53 7.40
C LEU A 69 0.94 11.76 8.75
N ILE A 70 1.40 10.69 9.41
CA ILE A 70 2.04 10.78 10.73
C ILE A 70 3.37 11.55 10.65
N VAL A 71 4.19 11.30 9.62
CA VAL A 71 5.45 12.04 9.44
C VAL A 71 5.17 13.51 9.09
N GLY A 72 4.18 13.80 8.25
CA GLY A 72 3.79 15.18 7.92
C GLY A 72 3.24 15.99 9.12
N GLN A 73 2.85 15.33 10.21
CA GLN A 73 2.48 16.01 11.47
C GLN A 73 3.66 16.29 12.39
N LYS A 74 4.81 15.63 12.23
CA LYS A 74 6.02 15.87 13.05
C LYS A 74 6.80 17.12 12.65
N ASP A 75 6.53 17.66 11.46
CA ASP A 75 7.20 18.85 10.91
C ASP A 75 6.42 20.17 11.18
N LYS A 76 5.35 20.13 11.99
CA LYS A 76 4.66 21.31 12.54
C LYS A 76 4.99 21.48 14.01
#